data_AF-A0A1I4RQQ1-F1
#
_entry.id   AF-A0A1I4RQQ1-F1
#
_cell.length_a   1.000
_cell.length_b   1.000
_cell.length_c   1.000
_cell.angle_alpha   90.00
_cell.angle_beta   90.00
_cell.angle_gamma   90.00
#
_symmetry.space_group_name_H-M   'P 1'
#
loop_
_entity.id
_entity.type
_entity.pdbx_description
1 polymer ?
#
loop_
_entity_poly.entity_id
_entity_poly.type
_entity_poly.pdbx_seq_one_letter_code
_entity_poly.pdbx_strand_id
1 'polypeptide(L)'
;MAGFERYQKDIYRLANQGGELVMAIQHQFLPEAGFNGRLSDQDLSKLPDFEFAYQQWYSEALALITQLLPDRTEDFKSYYAAKGPRKEIVASNYTISDALRAVTIVSYGETVVSPASAIRPMLQQYSIICSLLNRFQSTLYDIKTLVHADLLDDELHEAEELNAKGYQRGAGAIAGVVLEGHLNAVCERHGISLRKKDPAISDLNDALKTGGVIETATWRFIQHLGDLRNKCDHKKQTEPTKDEVNELVEGVRKITKTVL
;
A
#
# COMPACT_ATOMS: atom_id res chain seq x y z
N MET A 1 8.60 -3.78 11.26
CA MET A 1 7.48 -2.90 11.78
C MET A 1 7.35 -1.53 11.09
N ALA A 2 8.36 -1.03 10.37
CA ALA A 2 8.38 0.34 9.83
C ALA A 2 7.54 0.57 8.55
N GLY A 3 7.39 -0.43 7.68
CA GLY A 3 6.70 -0.23 6.38
C GLY A 3 5.17 -0.17 6.47
N PHE A 4 4.52 -0.96 7.34
CA PHE A 4 3.06 -0.91 7.52
C PHE A 4 2.59 0.46 8.05
N GLU A 5 3.25 0.97 9.09
CA GLU A 5 2.97 2.31 9.64
C GLU A 5 3.27 3.41 8.61
N ARG A 6 4.28 3.22 7.76
CA ARG A 6 4.60 4.13 6.67
C ARG A 6 3.47 4.20 5.64
N TYR A 7 2.97 3.07 5.14
CA TYR A 7 1.84 3.05 4.21
C TYR A 7 0.59 3.67 4.82
N GLN A 8 0.27 3.34 6.07
CA GLN A 8 -0.84 3.95 6.78
C GLN A 8 -0.68 5.48 6.83
N LYS A 9 0.51 5.97 7.22
CA LYS A 9 0.82 7.40 7.27
C LYS A 9 0.73 8.07 5.90
N ASP A 10 1.23 7.43 4.85
CA ASP A 10 1.16 7.95 3.48
C ASP A 10 -0.28 8.04 2.97
N ILE A 11 -1.13 7.06 3.26
CA ILE A 11 -2.55 7.10 2.90
C ILE A 11 -3.25 8.23 3.65
N TYR A 12 -3.02 8.39 4.96
CA TYR A 12 -3.59 9.51 5.72
C TYR A 12 -3.15 10.86 5.17
N ARG A 13 -1.86 11.00 4.85
CA ARG A 13 -1.30 12.22 4.26
C ARG A 13 -1.95 12.52 2.91
N LEU A 14 -2.00 11.55 2.00
CA LEU A 14 -2.57 11.73 0.67
C LEU A 14 -4.09 11.94 0.71
N ALA A 15 -4.80 11.34 1.67
CA ALA A 15 -6.21 11.63 1.89
C ALA A 15 -6.40 13.10 2.31
N ASN A 16 -5.66 13.57 3.32
CA ASN A 16 -5.76 14.95 3.77
C ASN A 16 -5.44 15.95 2.64
N GLN A 17 -4.33 15.73 1.93
CA GLN A 17 -3.95 16.55 0.76
C GLN A 17 -5.02 16.51 -0.35
N GLY A 18 -5.62 15.35 -0.61
CA GLY A 18 -6.70 15.21 -1.58
C GLY A 18 -7.94 16.00 -1.17
N GLY A 19 -8.28 16.01 0.12
CA GLY A 19 -9.36 16.84 0.67
C GLY A 19 -9.09 18.34 0.52
N GLU A 20 -7.86 18.77 0.79
CA GLU A 20 -7.41 20.15 0.54
C GLU A 20 -7.51 20.53 -0.92
N LEU A 21 -7.12 19.64 -1.85
CA LEU A 21 -7.24 19.87 -3.28
C LEU A 21 -8.69 19.95 -3.76
N VAL A 22 -9.61 19.17 -3.19
CA VAL A 22 -11.06 19.30 -3.45
C VAL A 22 -11.56 20.68 -3.02
N MET A 23 -11.10 21.18 -1.88
CA MET A 23 -11.44 22.53 -1.42
C MET A 23 -10.80 23.60 -2.31
N ALA A 24 -9.53 23.43 -2.70
CA ALA A 24 -8.79 24.36 -3.56
C ALA A 24 -9.43 24.51 -4.94
N ILE A 25 -9.76 23.40 -5.63
CA ILE A 25 -10.40 23.45 -6.95
C ILE A 25 -11.78 24.12 -6.89
N GLN A 26 -12.54 23.88 -5.82
CA GLN A 26 -13.84 24.52 -5.62
C GLN A 26 -13.67 26.02 -5.36
N HIS A 27 -12.72 26.41 -4.50
CA HIS A 27 -12.46 27.82 -4.22
C HIS A 27 -11.99 28.58 -5.47
N GLN A 28 -11.11 27.97 -6.26
CA GLN A 28 -10.51 28.58 -7.44
C GLN A 28 -11.48 28.72 -8.61
N PHE A 29 -12.31 27.71 -8.87
CA PHE A 29 -13.16 27.66 -10.07
C PHE A 29 -14.66 27.83 -9.82
N LEU A 30 -15.11 27.76 -8.56
CA LEU A 30 -16.51 27.93 -8.21
C LEU A 30 -16.67 28.68 -6.86
N PRO A 31 -16.09 29.88 -6.71
CA PRO A 31 -16.09 30.62 -5.45
C PRO A 31 -17.51 30.97 -4.94
N GLU A 32 -18.45 31.19 -5.85
CA GLU A 32 -19.84 31.54 -5.53
C GLU A 32 -20.64 30.42 -4.86
N ALA A 33 -20.26 29.16 -5.10
CA ALA A 33 -20.88 28.03 -4.40
C ALA A 33 -20.53 28.03 -2.90
N GLY A 34 -19.43 28.69 -2.53
CA GLY A 34 -19.00 28.95 -1.17
C GLY A 34 -18.81 27.70 -0.31
N PHE A 35 -18.35 27.92 0.92
CA PHE A 35 -18.30 26.89 1.96
C PHE A 35 -19.40 27.09 3.02
N ASN A 36 -20.40 27.95 2.76
CA ASN A 36 -21.49 28.29 3.69
C ASN A 36 -21.01 28.61 5.11
N GLY A 37 -19.92 29.38 5.24
CA GLY A 37 -19.33 29.76 6.53
C GLY A 37 -18.56 28.64 7.26
N ARG A 38 -18.34 27.48 6.63
CA ARG A 38 -17.55 26.38 7.21
C ARG A 38 -16.05 26.66 7.23
N LEU A 39 -15.56 27.56 6.40
CA LEU A 39 -14.17 27.97 6.33
C LEU A 39 -14.10 29.50 6.48
N SER A 40 -13.13 29.98 7.25
CA SER A 40 -12.83 31.41 7.34
C SER A 40 -11.98 31.86 6.14
N ASP A 41 -11.92 33.17 5.88
CA ASP A 41 -11.03 33.72 4.83
C ASP A 41 -9.56 33.37 5.09
N GLN A 42 -9.16 33.27 6.37
CA GLN A 42 -7.83 32.83 6.75
C GLN A 42 -7.59 31.35 6.37
N ASP A 43 -8.61 30.49 6.46
CA ASP A 43 -8.48 29.09 6.06
C ASP A 43 -8.43 28.95 4.54
N LEU A 44 -9.23 29.74 3.81
CA LEU A 44 -9.19 29.79 2.34
C LEU A 44 -7.82 30.24 1.82
N SER A 45 -7.20 31.22 2.49
CA SER A 45 -5.86 31.70 2.11
C SER A 45 -4.74 30.68 2.29
N LYS A 46 -4.97 29.61 3.05
CA LYS A 46 -4.01 28.51 3.26
C LYS A 46 -4.18 27.38 2.25
N LEU A 47 -5.24 27.38 1.45
CA LEU A 47 -5.46 26.34 0.46
C LEU A 47 -4.31 26.38 -0.56
N PRO A 48 -3.84 25.21 -1.02
CA PRO A 48 -2.80 25.16 -2.02
C PRO A 48 -3.30 25.69 -3.36
N ASP A 49 -2.37 26.15 -4.20
CA ASP A 49 -2.66 26.32 -5.63
C ASP A 49 -3.00 24.96 -6.22
N PHE A 50 -4.22 24.83 -6.77
CA PHE A 50 -4.72 23.53 -7.20
C PHE A 50 -3.87 22.96 -8.33
N GLU A 51 -3.54 23.76 -9.34
CA GLU A 51 -2.85 23.28 -10.55
C GLU A 51 -1.45 22.74 -10.22
N PHE A 52 -0.72 23.44 -9.36
CA PHE A 52 0.61 23.03 -8.92
C PHE A 52 0.55 21.82 -7.98
N ALA A 53 -0.24 21.89 -6.91
CA ALA A 53 -0.27 20.84 -5.90
C ALA A 53 -0.93 19.55 -6.40
N TYR A 54 -1.85 19.63 -7.36
CA TYR A 54 -2.50 18.47 -7.95
C TYR A 54 -1.51 17.54 -8.64
N GLN A 55 -0.52 18.06 -9.39
CA GLN A 55 0.43 17.22 -10.12
C GLN A 55 1.29 16.38 -9.18
N GLN A 56 1.76 16.98 -8.09
CA GLN A 56 2.51 16.28 -7.06
C GLN A 56 1.64 15.19 -6.41
N TRP A 57 0.45 15.58 -5.95
CA TRP A 57 -0.48 14.67 -5.29
C TRP A 57 -0.88 13.49 -6.20
N TYR A 58 -1.22 13.77 -7.46
CA TYR A 58 -1.65 12.77 -8.43
C TYR A 58 -0.56 11.71 -8.66
N SER A 59 0.69 12.13 -8.78
CA SER A 59 1.82 11.22 -9.03
C SER A 59 2.01 10.24 -7.87
N GLU A 60 1.99 10.75 -6.63
CA GLU A 60 2.13 9.93 -5.43
C GLU A 60 0.89 9.03 -5.21
N ALA A 61 -0.31 9.58 -5.38
CA ALA A 61 -1.57 8.85 -5.25
C ALA A 61 -1.70 7.71 -6.27
N LEU A 62 -1.27 7.94 -7.52
CA LEU A 62 -1.29 6.92 -8.56
C LEU A 62 -0.36 5.76 -8.23
N ALA A 63 0.85 6.03 -7.72
CA ALA A 63 1.78 4.98 -7.29
C ALA A 63 1.19 4.13 -6.15
N LEU A 64 0.61 4.79 -5.15
CA LEU A 64 -0.05 4.14 -4.03
C LEU A 64 -1.22 3.25 -4.48
N ILE A 65 -2.10 3.75 -5.34
CA ILE A 65 -3.25 2.97 -5.85
C ILE A 65 -2.77 1.80 -6.69
N THR A 66 -1.73 1.99 -7.51
CA THR A 66 -1.20 0.90 -8.35
C THR A 66 -0.71 -0.27 -7.50
N GLN A 67 -0.07 0.04 -6.37
CA GLN A 67 0.43 -0.98 -5.43
C GLN A 67 -0.70 -1.62 -4.61
N LEU A 68 -1.58 -0.80 -4.03
CA LEU A 68 -2.52 -1.27 -2.99
C LEU A 68 -3.92 -1.58 -3.51
N LEU A 69 -4.27 -1.11 -4.71
CA LEU A 69 -5.61 -1.25 -5.29
C LEU A 69 -5.55 -1.28 -6.83
N PRO A 70 -4.82 -2.24 -7.41
CA PRO A 70 -4.56 -2.30 -8.86
C PRO A 70 -5.86 -2.26 -9.68
N ASP A 71 -6.92 -2.94 -9.22
CA ASP A 71 -8.23 -2.98 -9.88
C ASP A 71 -8.90 -1.60 -10.05
N ARG A 72 -8.53 -0.60 -9.25
CA ARG A 72 -9.08 0.77 -9.33
C ARG A 72 -8.14 1.75 -10.02
N THR A 73 -6.97 1.30 -10.45
CA THR A 73 -5.96 2.15 -11.12
C THR A 73 -6.52 2.78 -12.38
N GLU A 74 -7.22 2.01 -13.21
CA GLU A 74 -7.79 2.50 -14.46
C GLU A 74 -8.99 3.43 -14.26
N ASP A 75 -9.70 3.30 -13.14
CA ASP A 75 -10.72 4.27 -12.76
C ASP A 75 -10.06 5.59 -12.36
N PHE A 76 -9.04 5.53 -11.51
CA PHE A 76 -8.32 6.71 -11.03
C PHE A 76 -7.71 7.52 -12.19
N LYS A 77 -7.08 6.83 -13.15
CA LYS A 77 -6.56 7.46 -14.37
C LYS A 77 -7.67 8.07 -15.24
N SER A 78 -8.84 7.44 -15.32
CA SER A 78 -9.95 7.94 -16.16
C SER A 78 -10.50 9.31 -15.72
N TYR A 79 -10.37 9.63 -14.43
CA TYR A 79 -10.74 10.96 -13.92
C TYR A 79 -9.69 12.04 -14.22
N TYR A 80 -8.43 11.64 -14.39
CA TYR A 80 -7.38 12.55 -14.86
C TYR A 80 -7.50 12.79 -16.36
N ALA A 81 -7.60 11.74 -17.17
CA ALA A 81 -7.59 11.85 -18.63
C ALA A 81 -8.59 10.91 -19.30
N ALA A 82 -9.14 11.35 -20.44
CA ALA A 82 -10.12 10.59 -21.19
C ALA A 82 -9.53 9.31 -21.80
N LYS A 83 -10.34 8.24 -21.80
CA LYS A 83 -10.00 6.96 -22.46
C LYS A 83 -10.27 7.06 -23.97
N GLY A 84 -9.35 7.70 -24.68
CA GLY A 84 -9.38 7.81 -26.15
C GLY A 84 -10.08 9.07 -26.68
N PRO A 85 -10.26 9.17 -28.02
CA PRO A 85 -10.81 10.35 -28.66
C PRO A 85 -12.29 10.56 -28.30
N ARG A 86 -12.67 11.82 -28.08
CA ARG A 86 -14.04 12.23 -27.74
C ARG A 86 -14.64 13.04 -28.90
N LYS A 87 -15.91 12.78 -29.23
CA LYS A 87 -16.65 13.55 -30.24
C LYS A 87 -17.05 14.94 -29.73
N GLU A 88 -17.35 15.03 -28.44
CA GLU A 88 -17.72 16.25 -27.73
C GLU A 88 -17.23 16.18 -26.28
N ILE A 89 -17.09 17.35 -25.64
CA ILE A 89 -16.77 17.46 -24.22
C ILE A 89 -17.99 18.02 -23.51
N VAL A 90 -18.49 17.28 -22.52
CA VAL A 90 -19.67 17.58 -21.72
C VAL A 90 -19.38 17.24 -20.26
N ALA A 91 -20.24 17.67 -19.34
CA ALA A 91 -19.99 17.53 -17.91
C ALA A 91 -19.71 16.06 -17.46
N SER A 92 -20.31 15.06 -18.12
CA SER A 92 -20.12 13.65 -17.78
C SER A 92 -18.79 13.04 -18.22
N ASN A 93 -18.07 13.68 -19.15
CA ASN A 93 -16.80 13.19 -19.68
C ASN A 93 -15.64 14.19 -19.52
N TYR A 94 -15.88 15.27 -18.77
CA TYR A 94 -14.89 16.28 -18.43
C TYR A 94 -13.89 15.71 -17.41
N THR A 95 -12.60 15.95 -17.63
CA THR A 95 -11.52 15.38 -16.83
C THR A 95 -10.67 16.45 -16.17
N ILE A 96 -9.83 16.09 -15.20
CA ILE A 96 -8.96 17.05 -14.54
C ILE A 96 -7.91 17.62 -15.51
N SER A 97 -7.43 16.81 -16.46
CA SER A 97 -6.52 17.28 -17.50
C SER A 97 -7.16 18.32 -18.42
N ASP A 98 -8.49 18.31 -18.60
CA ASP A 98 -9.20 19.38 -19.31
C ASP A 98 -9.20 20.69 -18.50
N ALA A 99 -9.42 20.62 -17.18
CA ALA A 99 -9.38 21.78 -16.30
C ALA A 99 -7.99 22.42 -16.25
N LEU A 100 -6.94 21.61 -16.15
CA LEU A 100 -5.54 22.06 -16.15
C LEU A 100 -5.11 22.71 -17.47
N ARG A 101 -5.89 22.54 -18.54
CA ARG A 101 -5.73 23.24 -19.82
C ARG A 101 -6.73 24.38 -20.01
N ALA A 102 -7.45 24.74 -18.94
CA ALA A 102 -8.49 25.77 -18.92
C ALA A 102 -9.60 25.55 -19.98
N VAL A 103 -9.91 24.30 -20.35
CA VAL A 103 -10.91 24.01 -21.38
C VAL A 103 -12.30 24.46 -20.92
N THR A 104 -12.90 25.37 -21.69
CA THR A 104 -14.26 25.88 -21.46
C THR A 104 -15.05 25.78 -22.75
N ILE A 105 -16.29 25.31 -22.67
CA ILE A 105 -17.20 25.21 -23.83
C ILE A 105 -18.45 26.01 -23.52
N VAL A 106 -18.78 26.92 -24.43
CA VAL A 106 -20.01 27.73 -24.39
C VAL A 106 -20.85 27.35 -25.61
N SER A 107 -22.14 27.11 -25.38
CA SER A 107 -23.12 26.78 -26.42
C SER A 107 -24.36 27.65 -26.22
N TYR A 108 -24.82 28.32 -27.27
CA TYR A 108 -25.96 29.24 -27.23
C TYR A 108 -25.90 30.30 -26.11
N GLY A 109 -24.70 30.72 -25.73
CA GLY A 109 -24.48 31.71 -24.66
C GLY A 109 -24.44 31.12 -23.25
N GLU A 110 -24.64 29.81 -23.09
CA GLU A 110 -24.56 29.10 -21.81
C GLU A 110 -23.25 28.29 -21.71
N THR A 111 -22.62 28.33 -20.55
CA THR A 111 -21.42 27.52 -20.27
C THR A 111 -21.85 26.06 -20.08
N VAL A 112 -21.43 25.20 -21.02
CA VAL A 112 -21.67 23.74 -20.98
C VAL A 112 -20.71 23.07 -20.00
N VAL A 113 -19.43 23.43 -20.08
CA VAL A 113 -18.38 22.97 -19.17
C VAL A 113 -17.34 24.06 -18.98
N SER A 114 -16.70 24.05 -17.81
CA SER A 114 -15.60 24.93 -17.42
C SER A 114 -14.64 24.16 -16.49
N PRO A 115 -13.51 24.75 -16.05
CA PRO A 115 -12.65 24.10 -15.06
C PRO A 115 -13.38 23.64 -13.78
N ALA A 116 -14.50 24.30 -13.40
CA ALA A 116 -15.35 23.87 -12.29
C ALA A 116 -15.96 22.46 -12.50
N SER A 117 -16.12 22.02 -13.76
CA SER A 117 -16.60 20.68 -14.08
C SER A 117 -15.66 19.57 -13.59
N ALA A 118 -14.38 19.86 -13.34
CA ALA A 118 -13.42 18.90 -12.77
C ALA A 118 -13.54 18.69 -11.26
N ILE A 119 -14.37 19.46 -10.53
CA ILE A 119 -14.63 19.25 -9.10
C ILE A 119 -15.14 17.81 -8.85
N ARG A 120 -16.01 17.30 -9.74
CA ARG A 120 -16.55 15.94 -9.62
C ARG A 120 -15.47 14.87 -9.85
N PRO A 121 -14.71 14.86 -10.95
CA PRO A 121 -13.54 13.99 -11.11
C PRO A 121 -12.55 14.05 -9.94
N MET A 122 -12.22 15.24 -9.43
CA MET A 122 -11.31 15.41 -8.29
C MET A 122 -11.88 14.74 -7.03
N LEU A 123 -13.16 14.94 -6.75
CA LEU A 123 -13.85 14.29 -5.63
C LEU A 123 -13.84 12.76 -5.77
N GLN A 124 -13.95 12.22 -6.99
CA GLN A 124 -13.89 10.77 -7.22
C GLN A 124 -12.48 10.21 -6.97
N GLN A 125 -11.42 10.89 -7.44
CA GLN A 125 -10.04 10.50 -7.13
C GLN A 125 -9.77 10.53 -5.62
N TYR A 126 -10.19 11.61 -4.94
CA TYR A 126 -10.11 11.71 -3.48
C TYR A 126 -10.88 10.57 -2.78
N SER A 127 -12.10 10.25 -3.22
CA SER A 127 -12.92 9.19 -2.63
C SER A 127 -12.30 7.80 -2.79
N ILE A 128 -11.59 7.55 -3.89
CA ILE A 128 -10.82 6.30 -4.07
C ILE A 128 -9.73 6.20 -3.00
N ILE A 129 -8.98 7.28 -2.74
CA ILE A 129 -7.96 7.30 -1.68
C ILE A 129 -8.60 7.13 -0.29
N CYS A 130 -9.72 7.79 0.01
CA CYS A 130 -10.43 7.58 1.28
C CYS A 130 -10.93 6.15 1.47
N SER A 131 -11.29 5.46 0.38
CA SER A 131 -11.70 4.07 0.46
C SER A 131 -10.56 3.15 0.95
N LEU A 132 -9.29 3.53 0.71
CA LEU A 132 -8.13 2.83 1.27
C LEU A 132 -8.08 2.99 2.79
N LEU A 133 -8.34 4.19 3.34
CA LEU A 133 -8.36 4.40 4.80
C LEU A 133 -9.38 3.48 5.49
N ASN A 134 -10.59 3.40 4.94
CA ASN A 134 -11.64 2.55 5.50
C ASN A 134 -11.29 1.06 5.35
N ARG A 135 -10.65 0.66 4.24
CA ARG A 135 -10.16 -0.71 4.05
C ARG A 135 -9.03 -1.08 5.02
N PHE A 136 -8.16 -0.14 5.38
CA PHE A 136 -7.09 -0.37 6.38
C PHE A 136 -7.62 -0.56 7.80
N GLN A 137 -8.74 0.09 8.15
CA GLN A 137 -9.37 -0.03 9.47
C GLN A 137 -10.32 -1.23 9.55
N SER A 138 -10.86 -1.70 8.42
CA SER A 138 -11.80 -2.80 8.39
C SER A 138 -11.09 -4.16 8.48
N THR A 139 -11.64 -5.08 9.28
CA THR A 139 -11.19 -6.48 9.41
C THR A 139 -11.43 -7.32 8.15
N LEU A 140 -12.01 -6.73 7.10
CA LEU A 140 -12.56 -7.46 5.96
C LEU A 140 -11.57 -7.83 4.85
N TYR A 141 -10.34 -7.29 4.73
CA TYR A 141 -9.49 -7.67 3.57
C TYR A 141 -7.95 -7.50 3.62
N ASP A 142 -7.30 -8.33 2.79
CA ASP A 142 -5.88 -8.66 2.46
C ASP A 142 -4.85 -7.54 2.20
N ILE A 143 -5.12 -6.26 2.45
CA ILE A 143 -4.12 -5.19 2.20
C ILE A 143 -2.92 -5.33 3.15
N LYS A 144 -3.15 -5.85 4.37
CA LYS A 144 -2.05 -6.28 5.23
C LYS A 144 -1.17 -7.29 4.52
N THR A 145 -1.71 -8.29 3.84
CA THR A 145 -0.92 -9.36 3.20
C THR A 145 -0.03 -8.84 2.06
N LEU A 146 -0.55 -7.97 1.19
CA LEU A 146 0.24 -7.37 0.10
C LEU A 146 1.35 -6.44 0.63
N VAL A 147 1.00 -5.56 1.57
CA VAL A 147 1.97 -4.67 2.23
C VAL A 147 2.97 -5.46 3.08
N HIS A 148 2.54 -6.57 3.67
CA HIS A 148 3.41 -7.46 4.43
C HIS A 148 4.39 -8.17 3.50
N ALA A 149 3.97 -8.65 2.33
CA ALA A 149 4.89 -9.26 1.36
C ALA A 149 6.01 -8.28 0.92
N ASP A 150 5.67 -7.03 0.59
CA ASP A 150 6.66 -6.02 0.21
C ASP A 150 7.60 -5.67 1.39
N LEU A 151 7.05 -5.56 2.61
CA LEU A 151 7.83 -5.30 3.82
C LEU A 151 8.77 -6.47 4.18
N LEU A 152 8.30 -7.71 4.01
CA LEU A 152 9.10 -8.90 4.22
C LEU A 152 10.24 -8.99 3.19
N ASP A 153 10.01 -8.60 1.94
CA ASP A 153 11.05 -8.58 0.91
C ASP A 153 12.13 -7.50 1.19
N ASP A 154 11.76 -6.33 1.71
CA ASP A 154 12.69 -5.29 2.19
C ASP A 154 13.52 -5.77 3.40
N GLU A 155 12.87 -6.37 4.41
CA GLU A 155 13.56 -6.92 5.59
C GLU A 155 14.52 -8.06 5.22
N LEU A 156 14.17 -8.91 4.23
CA LEU A 156 15.09 -9.92 3.70
C LEU A 156 16.28 -9.31 2.95
N HIS A 157 16.10 -8.19 2.26
CA HIS A 157 17.20 -7.48 1.63
C HIS A 157 18.19 -6.91 2.66
N GLU A 158 17.70 -6.37 3.77
CA GLU A 158 18.57 -5.96 4.89
C GLU A 158 19.34 -7.15 5.49
N ALA A 159 18.71 -8.33 5.59
CA ALA A 159 19.38 -9.55 6.03
C ALA A 159 20.52 -9.98 5.09
N GLU A 160 20.32 -9.90 3.77
CA GLU A 160 21.36 -10.16 2.76
C GLU A 160 22.55 -9.21 2.93
N GLU A 161 22.29 -7.91 3.10
CA GLU A 161 23.35 -6.92 3.30
C GLU A 161 24.16 -7.19 4.58
N LEU A 162 23.48 -7.51 5.68
CA LEU A 162 24.14 -7.84 6.95
C LEU A 162 25.01 -9.10 6.80
N ASN A 163 24.50 -10.12 6.11
CA ASN A 163 25.27 -11.34 5.85
C ASN A 163 26.49 -11.06 4.97
N ALA A 164 26.34 -10.19 3.96
CA ALA A 164 27.43 -9.75 3.11
C ALA A 164 28.55 -9.05 3.90
N LYS A 165 28.16 -8.24 4.89
CA LYS A 165 29.05 -7.49 5.81
C LYS A 165 29.64 -8.34 6.94
N GLY A 166 29.31 -9.63 7.03
CA GLY A 166 29.84 -10.55 8.04
C GLY A 166 29.09 -10.53 9.37
N TYR A 167 27.84 -10.06 9.39
CA TYR A 167 26.97 -10.08 10.55
C TYR A 167 25.96 -11.23 10.45
N GLN A 168 26.45 -12.48 10.37
CA GLN A 168 25.63 -13.67 10.12
C GLN A 168 24.49 -13.85 11.13
N ARG A 169 24.78 -13.66 12.43
CA ARG A 169 23.77 -13.79 13.49
C ARG A 169 22.65 -12.76 13.34
N GLY A 170 23.01 -11.49 13.06
CA GLY A 170 22.03 -10.42 12.85
C GLY A 170 21.16 -10.68 11.62
N ALA A 171 21.80 -11.08 10.51
CA ALA A 171 21.09 -11.46 9.29
C ALA A 171 20.12 -12.63 9.51
N GLY A 172 20.56 -13.70 10.17
CA GLY A 172 19.71 -14.85 10.48
C GLY A 172 18.56 -14.54 11.44
N ALA A 173 18.77 -13.61 12.39
CA ALA A 173 17.71 -13.13 13.26
C ALA A 173 16.61 -12.40 12.47
N ILE A 174 17.00 -11.48 11.56
CA ILE A 174 16.03 -10.77 10.70
C ILE A 174 15.26 -11.76 9.82
N ALA A 175 15.95 -12.65 9.10
CA ALA A 175 15.29 -13.65 8.26
C ALA A 175 14.35 -14.57 9.07
N GLY A 176 14.71 -14.88 10.31
CA GLY A 176 13.86 -15.62 11.25
C GLY A 176 12.56 -14.90 11.61
N VAL A 177 12.65 -13.61 11.92
CA VAL A 177 11.48 -12.76 12.23
C VAL A 177 10.54 -12.68 11.03
N VAL A 178 11.09 -12.50 9.82
CA VAL A 178 10.33 -12.51 8.57
C VAL A 178 9.57 -13.82 8.39
N LEU A 179 10.25 -14.96 8.57
CA LEU A 179 9.62 -16.28 8.44
C LEU A 179 8.48 -16.48 9.46
N GLU A 180 8.73 -16.12 10.72
CA GLU A 180 7.73 -16.25 11.79
C GLU A 180 6.49 -15.38 11.52
N GLY A 181 6.70 -14.11 11.13
CA GLY A 181 5.62 -13.20 10.77
C GLY A 181 4.77 -13.72 9.61
N HIS A 182 5.42 -14.22 8.56
CA HIS A 182 4.73 -14.78 7.40
C HIS A 182 3.89 -16.02 7.76
N LEU A 183 4.47 -17.00 8.46
CA LEU A 183 3.73 -18.22 8.84
C LEU A 183 2.55 -17.90 9.77
N ASN A 184 2.70 -16.92 10.67
CA ASN A 184 1.60 -16.48 11.52
C ASN A 184 0.47 -15.84 10.69
N ALA A 185 0.79 -15.00 9.72
CA ALA A 185 -0.19 -14.40 8.82
C ALA A 185 -0.96 -15.47 8.02
N VAL A 186 -0.28 -16.52 7.54
CA VAL A 186 -0.92 -17.65 6.86
C VAL A 186 -1.84 -18.42 7.81
N CYS A 187 -1.41 -18.69 9.05
CA CYS A 187 -2.28 -19.31 10.06
C CYS A 187 -3.57 -18.50 10.29
N GLU A 188 -3.45 -17.17 10.45
CA GLU A 188 -4.60 -16.28 10.62
C GLU A 188 -5.54 -16.32 9.41
N ARG A 189 -4.99 -16.29 8.20
CA ARG A 189 -5.76 -16.34 6.94
C ARG A 189 -6.60 -17.60 6.81
N HIS A 190 -6.04 -18.76 7.19
CA HIS A 190 -6.73 -20.05 7.13
C HIS A 190 -7.58 -20.34 8.38
N GLY A 191 -7.72 -19.37 9.30
CA GLY A 191 -8.52 -19.52 10.51
C GLY A 191 -7.97 -20.54 11.51
N ILE A 192 -6.65 -20.76 11.51
CA ILE A 192 -5.98 -21.73 12.38
C ILE A 192 -5.72 -21.09 13.75
N SER A 193 -6.47 -21.53 14.76
CA SER A 193 -6.32 -21.06 16.13
C SER A 193 -5.09 -21.68 16.82
N LEU A 194 -4.11 -20.85 17.18
CA LEU A 194 -2.93 -21.26 17.94
C LEU A 194 -3.23 -21.21 19.44
N ARG A 195 -2.80 -22.26 20.17
CA ARG A 195 -3.01 -22.35 21.63
C ARG A 195 -1.99 -21.54 22.44
N LYS A 196 -0.81 -21.27 21.86
CA LYS A 196 0.27 -20.52 22.51
C LYS A 196 0.13 -19.04 22.22
N LYS A 197 0.41 -18.21 23.22
CA LYS A 197 0.39 -16.74 23.09
C LYS A 197 1.53 -16.23 22.19
N ASP A 198 2.71 -16.84 22.31
CA ASP A 198 3.91 -16.53 21.52
C ASP A 198 4.40 -17.82 20.84
N PRO A 199 3.84 -18.17 19.66
CA PRO A 199 4.19 -19.40 18.94
C PRO A 199 5.54 -19.26 18.24
N ALA A 200 6.40 -20.28 18.31
CA ALA A 200 7.64 -20.32 17.55
C ALA A 200 7.39 -20.79 16.10
N ILE A 201 8.36 -20.60 15.20
CA ILE A 201 8.35 -21.12 13.82
C ILE A 201 7.90 -22.59 13.74
N SER A 202 8.37 -23.45 14.66
CA SER A 202 7.96 -24.86 14.70
C SER A 202 6.47 -25.04 15.01
N ASP A 203 5.94 -24.26 15.95
CA ASP A 203 4.53 -24.31 16.34
C ASP A 203 3.64 -23.87 15.16
N LEU A 204 4.04 -22.80 14.46
CA LEU A 204 3.35 -22.30 13.28
C LEU A 204 3.38 -23.31 12.13
N ASN A 205 4.55 -23.90 11.86
CA ASN A 205 4.72 -24.88 10.80
C ASN A 205 3.89 -26.15 11.05
N ASP A 206 3.88 -26.66 12.28
CA ASP A 206 3.07 -27.82 12.65
C ASP A 206 1.57 -27.53 12.55
N ALA A 207 1.14 -26.32 12.92
CA ALA A 207 -0.24 -25.89 12.80
C ALA A 207 -0.69 -25.84 11.33
N LEU A 208 0.14 -25.29 10.44
CA LEU A 208 -0.16 -25.23 9.00
C LEU A 208 -0.25 -26.62 8.36
N LYS A 209 0.64 -27.55 8.74
CA LYS A 209 0.58 -28.94 8.26
C LYS A 209 -0.66 -29.66 8.78
N THR A 210 -0.97 -29.50 10.07
CA THR A 210 -2.15 -30.12 10.68
C THR A 210 -3.45 -29.56 10.09
N GLY A 211 -3.45 -28.27 9.74
CA GLY A 211 -4.55 -27.61 9.04
C GLY A 211 -4.66 -27.96 7.55
N GLY A 212 -3.73 -28.76 7.00
CA GLY A 212 -3.73 -29.16 5.60
C GLY A 212 -3.36 -28.05 4.61
N VAL A 213 -2.79 -26.93 5.09
CA VAL A 213 -2.39 -25.79 4.26
C VAL A 213 -1.10 -26.09 3.50
N ILE A 214 -0.18 -26.84 4.10
CA ILE A 214 1.12 -27.20 3.51
C ILE A 214 1.33 -28.71 3.47
N GLU A 215 2.01 -29.18 2.43
CA GLU A 215 2.39 -30.58 2.29
C GLU A 215 3.65 -30.94 3.11
N THR A 216 3.91 -32.24 3.25
CA THR A 216 5.04 -32.75 4.03
C THR A 216 6.40 -32.24 3.54
N ALA A 217 6.56 -32.01 2.23
CA ALA A 217 7.80 -31.48 1.67
C ALA A 217 8.07 -30.05 2.13
N THR A 218 7.07 -29.16 2.00
CA THR A 218 7.14 -27.77 2.45
C THR A 218 7.33 -27.66 3.96
N TRP A 219 6.62 -28.51 4.73
CA TRP A 219 6.79 -28.56 6.18
C TRP A 219 8.22 -28.91 6.60
N ARG A 220 8.85 -29.91 5.97
CA ARG A 220 10.26 -30.26 6.24
C ARG A 220 11.20 -29.13 5.84
N PHE A 221 10.91 -28.44 4.75
CA PHE A 221 11.70 -27.30 4.31
C PHE A 221 11.64 -26.14 5.32
N ILE A 222 10.45 -25.80 5.83
CA ILE A 222 10.29 -24.78 6.88
C ILE A 222 10.98 -25.20 8.18
N GLN A 223 10.96 -26.49 8.55
CA GLN A 223 11.71 -26.99 9.70
C GLN A 223 13.22 -26.75 9.56
N HIS A 224 13.78 -27.04 8.39
CA HIS A 224 15.18 -26.78 8.08
C HIS A 224 15.54 -25.29 8.22
N LEU A 225 14.70 -24.39 7.71
CA LEU A 225 14.88 -22.94 7.92
C LEU A 225 14.83 -22.55 9.40
N GLY A 226 13.93 -23.16 10.17
CA GLY A 226 13.87 -23.00 11.62
C GLY A 226 15.16 -23.43 12.32
N ASP A 227 15.78 -24.52 11.88
CA ASP A 227 17.05 -25.00 12.43
C ASP A 227 18.23 -24.06 12.10
N LEU A 228 18.28 -23.52 10.88
CA LEU A 228 19.26 -22.50 10.48
C LEU A 228 19.10 -21.21 11.30
N ARG A 229 17.86 -20.74 11.49
CA ARG A 229 17.55 -19.59 12.36
C ARG A 229 18.00 -19.87 13.79
N ASN A 230 17.71 -21.05 14.32
CA ASN A 230 18.09 -21.44 15.68
C ASN A 230 19.61 -21.47 15.87
N LYS A 231 20.38 -21.77 14.82
CA LYS A 231 21.85 -21.68 14.83
C LYS A 231 22.34 -20.24 14.98
N CYS A 232 21.60 -19.27 14.46
CA CYS A 232 21.93 -17.85 14.54
C CYS A 232 21.65 -17.27 15.94
N ASP A 233 20.52 -17.63 16.55
CA ASP A 233 20.03 -17.01 17.78
C ASP A 233 20.44 -17.73 19.08
N HIS A 234 20.82 -19.00 19.02
CA HIS A 234 21.29 -19.73 20.19
C HIS A 234 22.82 -19.79 20.27
N LYS A 235 23.37 -19.76 21.50
CA LYS A 235 24.79 -20.00 21.77
C LYS A 235 25.10 -21.49 21.65
N LYS A 236 25.14 -22.01 20.41
CA LYS A 236 25.76 -23.32 20.12
C LYS A 236 27.27 -23.14 19.91
N GLN A 237 28.04 -24.24 19.94
CA GLN A 237 29.49 -24.23 19.75
C GLN A 237 29.93 -23.82 18.33
N THR A 238 29.02 -23.84 17.35
CA THR A 238 29.32 -23.55 15.95
C THR A 238 28.60 -22.28 15.50
N GLU A 239 29.39 -21.31 15.02
CA GLU A 239 28.86 -20.10 14.40
C GLU A 239 28.15 -20.44 13.07
N PRO A 240 27.09 -19.70 12.70
CA PRO A 240 26.48 -19.83 11.39
C PRO A 240 27.44 -19.35 10.30
N THR A 241 27.53 -20.10 9.20
CA THR A 241 28.34 -19.71 8.03
C THR A 241 27.58 -18.74 7.15
N LYS A 242 28.30 -18.02 6.28
CA LYS A 242 27.70 -17.11 5.31
C LYS A 242 26.73 -17.83 4.36
N ASP A 243 27.08 -19.05 3.94
CA ASP A 243 26.28 -19.85 3.02
C ASP A 243 25.00 -20.37 3.68
N GLU A 244 25.08 -20.79 4.94
CA GLU A 244 23.90 -21.21 5.73
C GLU A 244 22.91 -20.06 5.93
N VAL A 245 23.40 -18.84 6.16
CA VAL A 245 22.52 -17.66 6.28
C VAL A 245 21.95 -17.26 4.92
N ASN A 246 22.71 -17.36 3.83
CA ASN A 246 22.18 -17.14 2.48
C ASN A 246 21.09 -18.17 2.16
N GLU A 247 21.28 -19.43 2.51
CA GLU A 247 20.28 -20.48 2.35
C GLU A 247 19.01 -20.18 3.16
N LEU A 248 19.17 -19.68 4.39
CA LEU A 248 18.05 -19.21 5.20
C LEU A 248 17.29 -18.09 4.49
N VAL A 249 17.96 -17.02 4.05
CA VAL A 249 17.31 -15.87 3.41
C VAL A 249 16.58 -16.27 2.13
N GLU A 250 17.23 -17.00 1.23
CA GLU A 250 16.61 -17.47 -0.02
C GLU A 250 15.46 -18.45 0.25
N GLY A 251 15.61 -19.31 1.26
CA GLY A 251 14.55 -20.21 1.68
C GLY A 251 13.33 -19.49 2.22
N VAL A 252 13.52 -18.44 3.03
CA VAL A 252 12.42 -17.60 3.51
C VAL A 252 11.75 -16.87 2.35
N ARG A 253 12.53 -16.28 1.43
CA ARG A 253 12.01 -15.63 0.21
C ARG A 253 11.17 -16.58 -0.65
N LYS A 254 11.56 -17.85 -0.73
CA LYS A 254 10.78 -18.89 -1.42
C LYS A 254 9.47 -19.17 -0.69
N ILE A 255 9.51 -19.34 0.63
CA ILE A 255 8.31 -19.62 1.44
C ILE A 255 7.31 -18.48 1.34
N THR A 256 7.75 -17.22 1.49
CA THR A 256 6.87 -16.04 1.42
C THR A 256 6.11 -15.92 0.09
N LYS A 257 6.65 -16.52 -0.99
CA LYS A 257 6.06 -16.51 -2.34
C LYS A 257 5.22 -17.76 -2.65
N THR A 258 5.40 -18.86 -1.92
CA THR A 258 4.80 -20.16 -2.25
C THR A 258 3.78 -20.66 -1.25
N VAL A 259 3.81 -20.16 -0.01
CA VAL A 259 2.84 -20.49 1.04
C VAL A 259 1.97 -19.26 1.27
N LEU A 260 0.66 -19.39 1.06
CA LEU A 260 -0.29 -18.27 1.05
C LEU A 260 -1.52 -18.58 1.89
#